data_AF-A0A9R1CWR9-F1
#
_entry.id   AF-A0A9R1CWR9-F1
#
_cell.length_a   1.000
_cell.length_b   1.000
_cell.length_c   1.000
_cell.angle_alpha   90.00
_cell.angle_beta   90.00
_cell.angle_gamma   90.00
#
_symmetry.space_group_name_H-M   'P 1'
#
loop_
_entity.id
_entity.type
_entity.pdbx_description
1 polymer ?
#
loop_
_entity_poly.entity_id
_entity_poly.type
_entity_poly.pdbx_seq_one_letter_code
_entity_poly.pdbx_strand_id
1 'polypeptide(L)'
;MPDRNQVPLNVRVSPTKKDEWKKAIDNDETLAGVVRLAIDHELNDEYVHVDAADHLDSGDDIDFSEVTTDIDSLTGQVEVMQNQLDNALTPGTMPTEDMLSELAMQVLAHIPRYDDFPDHVKRKIGETDTDPLNGIKTAIEGRETRVDGSAQAIAFKLDADESELIVRQALIYLENRTTENVQSTVADGTRHWVRDA
;
A
#
# COMPACT_ATOMS: atom_id res chain seq x y z
N MET A 1 -38.37 -2.56 0.63
CA MET A 1 -39.32 -3.65 0.97
C MET A 1 -38.62 -4.53 1.97
N PRO A 2 -39.02 -4.62 3.25
CA PRO A 2 -38.36 -5.52 4.19
C PRO A 2 -38.88 -6.95 3.97
N ASP A 3 -37.93 -7.89 3.86
CA ASP A 3 -38.19 -9.31 3.61
C ASP A 3 -39.09 -9.92 4.70
N ARG A 4 -40.22 -10.48 4.28
CA ARG A 4 -41.33 -10.93 5.13
C ARG A 4 -41.11 -12.28 5.84
N ASN A 5 -39.87 -12.79 5.89
CA ASN A 5 -39.58 -14.13 6.42
C ASN A 5 -38.58 -14.19 7.59
N GLN A 6 -38.25 -13.07 8.25
CA GLN A 6 -37.39 -13.10 9.43
C GLN A 6 -38.14 -13.66 10.65
N VAL A 7 -37.88 -14.91 10.98
CA VAL A 7 -38.35 -15.52 12.24
C VAL A 7 -37.53 -14.93 13.39
N PRO A 8 -38.14 -14.35 14.43
CA PRO A 8 -37.40 -13.79 15.55
C PRO A 8 -36.66 -14.89 16.31
N LEU A 9 -35.33 -14.78 16.36
CA LEU A 9 -34.48 -15.70 17.11
C LEU A 9 -34.56 -15.38 18.61
N ASN A 10 -35.14 -16.27 19.39
CA ASN A 10 -35.23 -16.14 20.84
C ASN A 10 -34.12 -16.95 21.51
N VAL A 11 -33.05 -16.27 21.96
CA VAL A 11 -31.94 -16.90 22.67
C VAL A 11 -32.16 -16.79 24.18
N ARG A 12 -32.08 -17.93 24.89
CA ARG A 12 -32.10 -17.95 26.36
C ARG A 12 -30.68 -17.84 26.89
N VAL A 13 -30.42 -16.79 27.66
CA VAL A 13 -29.16 -16.55 28.37
C VAL A 13 -29.41 -16.47 29.88
N SER A 14 -28.42 -16.87 30.67
CA SER A 14 -28.51 -16.78 32.12
C SER A 14 -28.61 -15.31 32.56
N PRO A 15 -29.30 -15.00 33.69
CA PRO A 15 -29.44 -13.63 34.16
C PRO A 15 -28.10 -12.92 34.35
N THR A 16 -27.10 -13.63 34.87
CA THR A 16 -25.75 -13.11 35.09
C THR A 16 -25.06 -12.68 33.80
N LYS A 17 -25.11 -13.52 32.74
CA LYS A 17 -24.57 -13.17 31.42
C LYS A 17 -25.35 -12.05 30.76
N LYS A 18 -26.66 -12.00 30.96
CA LYS A 18 -27.52 -10.92 30.45
C LYS A 18 -27.14 -9.56 31.03
N ASP A 19 -26.77 -9.52 32.32
CA ASP A 19 -26.35 -8.28 32.97
C ASP A 19 -24.92 -7.88 32.61
N GLU A 20 -24.03 -8.84 32.39
CA GLU A 20 -22.69 -8.62 31.83
C GLU A 20 -22.78 -7.99 30.44
N TRP A 21 -23.58 -8.57 29.54
CA TRP A 21 -23.77 -8.04 28.19
C TRP A 21 -24.42 -6.65 28.21
N LYS A 22 -25.38 -6.39 29.09
CA LYS A 22 -25.96 -5.05 29.25
C LYS A 22 -24.95 -3.99 29.69
N LYS A 23 -23.95 -4.37 30.48
CA LYS A 23 -22.90 -3.45 30.95
C LYS A 23 -21.83 -3.20 29.88
N ALA A 24 -21.62 -4.16 28.99
CA ALA A 24 -20.62 -4.11 27.93
C ALA A 24 -21.10 -3.36 26.67
N ILE A 25 -22.39 -3.04 26.58
CA ILE A 25 -22.98 -2.35 25.42
C ILE A 25 -23.06 -0.85 25.71
N ASP A 26 -22.53 -0.04 24.81
CA ASP A 26 -22.59 1.42 24.88
C ASP A 26 -24.03 1.94 24.72
N ASN A 27 -24.32 3.12 25.30
CA ASN A 27 -25.68 3.64 25.49
C ASN A 27 -26.51 3.81 24.19
N ASP A 28 -25.87 3.81 23.02
CA ASP A 28 -26.52 3.99 21.72
C ASP A 28 -26.76 2.67 20.96
N GLU A 29 -26.31 1.52 21.49
CA GLU A 29 -26.49 0.21 20.88
C GLU A 29 -27.52 -0.66 21.62
N THR A 30 -28.19 -1.54 20.87
CA THR A 30 -29.12 -2.52 21.46
C THR A 30 -28.50 -3.91 21.40
N LEU A 31 -28.79 -4.73 22.41
CA LEU A 31 -28.33 -6.12 22.45
C LEU A 31 -28.70 -6.92 21.19
N ALA A 32 -29.86 -6.63 20.60
CA ALA A 32 -30.27 -7.24 19.33
C ALA A 32 -29.38 -6.81 18.15
N GLY A 33 -28.92 -5.55 18.14
CA GLY A 33 -27.97 -5.04 17.15
C GLY A 33 -26.60 -5.71 17.28
N VAL A 34 -26.08 -5.80 18.51
CA VAL A 34 -24.78 -6.43 18.79
C VAL A 34 -24.79 -7.92 18.45
N VAL A 35 -25.85 -8.64 18.82
CA VAL A 35 -25.98 -10.07 18.47
C VAL A 35 -26.07 -10.26 16.96
N ARG A 36 -26.75 -9.36 16.25
CA ARG A 36 -26.83 -9.42 14.79
C ARG A 36 -25.48 -9.15 14.14
N LEU A 37 -24.78 -8.11 14.59
CA LEU A 37 -23.44 -7.77 14.11
C LEU A 37 -22.47 -8.93 14.33
N ALA A 38 -22.47 -9.53 15.52
CA ALA A 38 -21.62 -10.66 15.84
C ALA A 38 -21.93 -11.89 14.95
N ILE A 39 -23.20 -12.17 14.69
CA ILE A 39 -23.58 -13.26 13.78
C ILE A 39 -23.18 -12.93 12.33
N ASP A 40 -23.36 -11.69 11.89
CA ASP A 40 -23.00 -11.26 10.54
C ASP A 40 -21.46 -11.35 10.33
N HIS A 41 -20.66 -10.94 11.30
CA HIS A 41 -19.20 -11.08 11.28
C HIS A 41 -18.76 -12.55 11.30
N GLU A 42 -19.39 -13.39 12.11
CA GLU A 42 -19.13 -14.83 12.15
C GLU A 42 -19.44 -15.51 10.80
N LEU A 43 -20.58 -15.16 10.18
CA LEU A 43 -20.96 -15.70 8.86
C LEU A 43 -20.04 -15.24 7.73
N ASN A 44 -19.35 -14.10 7.91
CA ASN A 44 -18.42 -13.55 6.94
C ASN A 44 -16.95 -13.95 7.22
N ASP A 45 -16.70 -14.91 8.12
CA ASP A 45 -15.35 -15.31 8.58
C ASP A 45 -14.49 -14.12 9.05
N GLU A 46 -15.15 -13.10 9.62
CA GLU A 46 -14.50 -11.87 10.09
C GLU A 46 -13.95 -12.03 11.52
N TYR A 47 -14.32 -13.11 12.21
CA TYR A 47 -13.74 -13.52 13.48
C TYR A 47 -12.77 -14.70 13.30
N VAL A 48 -11.59 -14.57 13.91
CA VAL A 48 -10.66 -15.69 14.05
C VAL A 48 -11.11 -16.55 15.24
N HIS A 49 -11.51 -17.79 14.98
CA HIS A 49 -11.98 -18.72 16.02
C HIS A 49 -10.95 -18.93 17.14
N VAL A 50 -11.43 -18.85 18.39
CA VAL A 50 -10.64 -18.95 19.63
C VAL A 50 -9.93 -20.30 19.82
N ASP A 51 -10.35 -21.36 19.12
CA ASP A 51 -9.60 -22.64 19.14
C ASP A 51 -8.22 -22.53 18.47
N ALA A 52 -7.99 -21.50 17.63
CA ALA A 52 -6.65 -21.10 17.18
C ALA A 52 -5.91 -20.20 18.19
N ALA A 53 -6.63 -19.62 19.15
CA ALA A 53 -6.11 -18.71 20.17
C ALA A 53 -5.81 -19.38 21.53
N ASP A 54 -6.32 -20.60 21.79
CA ASP A 54 -5.98 -21.36 23.01
C ASP A 54 -4.55 -21.94 22.98
N HIS A 55 -3.82 -21.79 21.86
CA HIS A 55 -2.36 -21.97 21.83
C HIS A 55 -1.58 -20.69 22.20
N LEU A 56 -2.26 -19.60 22.53
CA LEU A 56 -1.68 -18.27 22.74
C LEU A 56 -1.93 -17.68 24.14
N ASP A 57 -2.18 -18.50 25.15
CA ASP A 57 -2.16 -18.01 26.54
C ASP A 57 -1.17 -18.80 27.41
N SER A 58 0.10 -18.38 27.31
CA SER A 58 1.04 -18.36 28.43
C SER A 58 2.28 -17.54 28.05
N GLY A 59 2.17 -16.21 28.10
CA GLY A 59 3.28 -15.32 28.45
C GLY A 59 4.55 -15.29 27.59
N ASP A 60 4.56 -15.84 26.40
CA ASP A 60 5.63 -15.57 25.43
C ASP A 60 5.19 -14.39 24.55
N ASP A 61 6.06 -13.39 24.43
CA ASP A 61 6.02 -12.43 23.34
C ASP A 61 5.75 -13.22 22.05
N ILE A 62 4.58 -13.02 21.44
CA ILE A 62 4.32 -13.59 20.12
C ILE A 62 5.36 -12.97 19.22
N ASP A 63 6.34 -13.79 18.86
CA ASP A 63 7.49 -13.38 18.10
C ASP A 63 7.08 -13.20 16.63
N PHE A 64 6.49 -12.04 16.33
CA PHE A 64 6.23 -11.61 14.96
C PHE A 64 7.52 -11.38 14.19
N SER A 65 8.71 -11.53 14.80
CA SER A 65 9.98 -11.37 14.09
C SER A 65 10.07 -12.30 12.89
N GLU A 66 9.52 -13.52 12.95
CA GLU A 66 9.50 -14.44 11.80
C GLU A 66 8.65 -13.88 10.65
N VAL A 67 7.45 -13.39 10.94
CA VAL A 67 6.55 -12.79 9.94
C VAL A 67 7.11 -11.48 9.39
N THR A 68 7.68 -10.62 10.24
CA THR A 68 8.33 -9.38 9.78
C THR A 68 9.60 -9.69 8.99
N THR A 69 10.36 -10.71 9.36
CA THR A 69 11.55 -11.14 8.60
C THR A 69 11.16 -11.68 7.23
N ASP A 70 10.05 -12.42 7.14
CA ASP A 70 9.54 -12.91 5.86
C ASP A 70 9.03 -11.76 4.98
N ILE A 71 8.36 -10.75 5.55
CA ILE A 71 7.94 -9.54 4.84
C ILE A 71 9.14 -8.71 4.38
N ASP A 72 10.15 -8.53 5.23
CA ASP A 72 11.39 -7.81 4.88
C ASP A 72 12.18 -8.56 3.80
N SER A 73 12.22 -9.90 3.88
CA SER A 73 12.80 -10.78 2.87
C SER A 73 12.08 -10.69 1.53
N LEU A 74 10.74 -10.68 1.53
CA LEU A 74 9.94 -10.51 0.32
C LEU A 74 10.13 -9.10 -0.28
N THR A 75 10.18 -8.08 0.56
CA THR A 75 10.46 -6.70 0.14
C THR A 75 11.85 -6.62 -0.52
N GLY A 76 12.87 -7.25 0.08
CA GLY A 76 14.20 -7.34 -0.51
C GLY A 76 14.24 -8.12 -1.83
N GLN A 77 13.46 -9.19 -1.97
CA GLN A 77 13.35 -9.94 -3.23
C GLN A 77 12.71 -9.10 -4.34
N VAL A 78 11.71 -8.30 -4.01
CA VAL A 78 11.08 -7.37 -4.96
C VAL A 78 12.07 -6.32 -5.42
N GLU A 79 12.87 -5.74 -4.52
CA GLU A 79 13.93 -4.79 -4.91
C GLU A 79 14.96 -5.44 -5.83
N VAL A 80 15.36 -6.68 -5.56
CA VAL A 80 16.25 -7.45 -6.44
C VAL A 80 15.62 -7.67 -7.81
N MET A 81 14.33 -8.01 -7.90
CA MET A 81 13.62 -8.17 -9.17
C MET A 81 13.52 -6.84 -9.95
N GLN A 82 13.25 -5.74 -9.26
CA GLN A 82 13.25 -4.41 -9.87
C GLN A 82 14.63 -4.06 -10.44
N ASN A 83 15.71 -4.37 -9.71
CA ASN A 83 17.08 -4.18 -10.19
C ASN A 83 17.42 -5.12 -11.36
N GLN A 84 16.88 -6.34 -11.38
CA GLN A 84 17.04 -7.24 -12.54
C GLN A 84 16.30 -6.71 -13.77
N LEU A 85 15.09 -6.16 -13.60
CA LEU A 85 14.34 -5.49 -14.67
C LEU A 85 15.10 -4.28 -15.23
N ASP A 86 15.77 -3.51 -14.38
CA ASP A 86 16.62 -2.39 -14.81
C ASP A 86 17.76 -2.84 -15.73
N ASN A 87 18.25 -4.07 -15.55
CA ASN A 87 19.36 -4.65 -16.31
C ASN A 87 18.91 -5.58 -17.46
N ALA A 88 17.60 -5.82 -17.62
CA ALA A 88 17.07 -6.87 -18.49
C ALA A 88 17.06 -6.53 -19.98
N LEU A 89 17.42 -5.30 -20.38
CA LEU A 89 17.42 -4.94 -21.79
C LEU A 89 18.60 -5.53 -22.55
N THR A 90 18.28 -6.22 -23.64
CA THR A 90 19.26 -6.72 -24.59
C THR A 90 20.00 -5.54 -25.26
N PRO A 91 21.33 -5.61 -25.46
CA PRO A 91 22.14 -4.53 -26.05
C PRO A 91 21.70 -4.03 -27.43
N GLY A 92 20.82 -4.74 -28.14
CA GLY A 92 20.28 -4.34 -29.45
C GLY A 92 18.94 -3.59 -29.40
N THR A 93 18.29 -3.52 -28.24
CA THR A 93 17.00 -2.85 -28.02
C THR A 93 17.14 -1.60 -27.13
N MET A 94 18.34 -1.32 -26.64
CA MET A 94 18.63 -0.11 -25.87
C MET A 94 18.69 1.11 -26.79
N PRO A 95 17.96 2.20 -26.48
CA PRO A 95 18.15 3.48 -27.13
C PRO A 95 19.61 3.91 -27.03
N THR A 96 20.09 4.68 -28.00
CA THR A 96 21.40 5.34 -27.86
C THR A 96 21.37 6.32 -26.70
N GLU A 97 22.53 6.67 -26.15
CA GLU A 97 22.62 7.64 -25.05
C GLU A 97 22.01 9.00 -25.42
N ASP A 98 22.18 9.44 -26.67
CA ASP A 98 21.57 10.68 -27.17
C ASP A 98 20.03 10.61 -27.17
N MET A 99 19.45 9.48 -27.62
CA MET A 99 18.00 9.26 -27.59
C MET A 99 17.47 9.15 -26.15
N LEU A 100 18.23 8.49 -25.28
CA LEU A 100 17.86 8.32 -23.88
C LEU A 100 17.88 9.65 -23.14
N SER A 101 18.85 10.52 -23.45
CA SER A 101 18.95 11.88 -22.91
C SER A 101 17.80 12.77 -23.39
N GLU A 102 17.44 12.71 -24.68
CA GLU A 102 16.29 13.44 -25.20
C GLU A 102 14.98 12.99 -24.54
N LEU A 103 14.76 11.68 -24.46
CA LEU A 103 13.58 11.13 -23.80
C LEU A 103 13.56 11.44 -22.30
N ALA A 104 14.72 11.40 -21.63
CA ALA A 104 14.85 11.79 -20.23
C ALA A 104 14.34 13.22 -19.99
N MET A 105 14.69 14.18 -20.86
CA MET A 105 14.18 15.55 -20.75
C MET A 105 12.67 15.65 -20.96
N GLN A 106 12.08 14.81 -21.82
CA GLN A 106 10.63 14.74 -22.01
C GLN A 106 9.93 14.13 -20.80
N VAL A 107 10.45 12.99 -20.32
CA VAL A 107 9.97 12.26 -19.13
C VAL A 107 10.00 13.14 -17.89
N LEU A 108 11.05 13.95 -17.71
CA LEU A 108 11.24 14.84 -16.57
C LEU A 108 10.06 15.81 -16.34
N ALA A 109 9.34 16.20 -17.41
CA ALA A 109 8.16 17.05 -17.30
C ALA A 109 6.96 16.34 -16.65
N HIS A 110 6.93 15.01 -16.69
CA HIS A 110 5.83 14.18 -16.22
C HIS A 110 6.12 13.49 -14.88
N ILE A 111 7.36 13.56 -14.39
CA ILE A 111 7.72 13.08 -13.05
C ILE A 111 7.01 13.96 -12.01
N PRO A 112 6.21 13.36 -11.12
CA PRO A 112 5.56 14.10 -10.05
C PRO A 112 6.58 14.83 -9.15
N ARG A 113 6.24 16.04 -8.75
CA ARG A 113 6.96 16.80 -7.74
C ARG A 113 6.38 16.51 -6.37
N TYR A 114 7.18 16.69 -5.33
CA TYR A 114 6.69 16.67 -3.95
C TYR A 114 5.47 17.60 -3.74
N ASP A 115 5.48 18.77 -4.38
CA ASP A 115 4.38 19.74 -4.29
C ASP A 115 3.08 19.27 -4.94
N ASP A 116 3.14 18.31 -5.87
CA ASP A 116 1.96 17.77 -6.55
C ASP A 116 1.13 16.86 -5.62
N PHE A 117 1.70 16.43 -4.49
CA PHE A 117 0.99 15.62 -3.51
C PHE A 117 -0.03 16.45 -2.71
N PRO A 118 -1.18 15.87 -2.32
CA PRO A 118 -2.14 16.53 -1.46
C PRO A 118 -1.56 16.98 -0.11
N ASP A 119 -2.09 18.07 0.47
CA ASP A 119 -1.57 18.65 1.72
C ASP A 119 -1.63 17.69 2.92
N HIS A 120 -2.59 16.76 2.96
CA HIS A 120 -2.65 15.74 4.02
C HIS A 120 -1.52 14.72 3.90
N VAL A 121 -1.14 14.35 2.66
CA VAL A 121 -0.01 13.46 2.40
C VAL A 121 1.30 14.17 2.75
N LYS A 122 1.50 15.40 2.26
CA LYS A 122 2.70 16.20 2.56
C LYS A 122 2.90 16.42 4.07
N ARG A 123 1.80 16.64 4.81
CA ARG A 123 1.86 16.78 6.26
C ARG A 123 2.28 15.49 6.94
N LYS A 124 1.70 14.35 6.55
CA LYS A 124 2.05 13.03 7.09
C LYS A 124 3.52 12.69 6.81
N ILE A 125 4.00 12.96 5.60
CA ILE A 125 5.41 12.80 5.23
C ILE A 125 6.30 13.68 6.13
N GLY A 126 5.93 14.95 6.34
CA GLY A 126 6.66 15.87 7.21
C GLY A 126 6.58 15.56 8.71
N GLU A 127 5.52 14.88 9.17
CA GLU A 127 5.33 14.46 10.57
C GLU A 127 6.13 13.19 10.91
N THR A 128 6.48 12.37 9.92
CA THR A 128 7.14 11.07 10.15
C THR A 128 8.67 11.18 10.32
N ASP A 129 9.27 12.37 10.17
CA ASP A 129 10.69 12.74 10.43
C ASP A 129 11.76 11.76 9.89
N THR A 130 11.40 10.87 8.97
CA THR A 130 12.28 9.85 8.40
C THR A 130 11.98 9.74 6.92
N ASP A 131 12.85 10.38 6.13
CA ASP A 131 12.95 10.28 4.68
C ASP A 131 11.66 10.58 3.89
N PRO A 132 11.60 11.71 3.14
CA PRO A 132 10.48 12.01 2.25
C PRO A 132 10.09 10.85 1.32
N LEU A 133 11.05 10.03 0.86
CA LEU A 133 10.79 8.88 0.00
C LEU A 133 10.02 7.76 0.72
N ASN A 134 10.29 7.55 2.01
CA ASN A 134 9.58 6.56 2.81
C ASN A 134 8.13 7.00 3.09
N GLY A 135 7.94 8.31 3.30
CA GLY A 135 6.61 8.89 3.40
C GLY A 135 5.81 8.77 2.09
N ILE A 136 6.45 9.01 0.95
CA ILE A 136 5.84 8.80 -0.38
C ILE A 136 5.47 7.32 -0.57
N LYS A 137 6.38 6.40 -0.24
CA LYS A 137 6.12 4.96 -0.30
C LYS A 137 4.87 4.60 0.50
N THR A 138 4.82 5.01 1.76
CA THR A 138 3.67 4.76 2.65
C THR A 138 2.37 5.35 2.10
N ALA A 139 2.43 6.54 1.48
CA ALA A 139 1.26 7.18 0.89
C ALA A 139 0.73 6.43 -0.35
N ILE A 140 1.63 5.85 -1.15
CA ILE A 140 1.26 5.03 -2.31
C ILE A 140 0.66 3.70 -1.85
N GLU A 141 1.33 2.97 -0.96
CA GLU A 141 0.88 1.67 -0.42
C GLU A 141 -0.46 1.81 0.33
N GLY A 142 -0.63 2.91 1.09
CA GLY A 142 -1.88 3.26 1.76
C GLY A 142 -2.97 3.81 0.83
N ARG A 143 -2.69 3.98 -0.47
CA ARG A 143 -3.58 4.56 -1.48
C ARG A 143 -4.11 5.95 -1.11
N GLU A 144 -3.30 6.73 -0.39
CA GLU A 144 -3.63 8.05 0.13
C GLU A 144 -3.47 9.16 -0.93
N THR A 145 -2.87 8.82 -2.07
CA THR A 145 -2.63 9.72 -3.21
C THR A 145 -3.01 9.07 -4.55
N ARG A 146 -3.39 9.91 -5.52
CA ARG A 146 -3.58 9.52 -6.93
C ARG A 146 -2.37 9.85 -7.81
N VAL A 147 -1.36 10.47 -7.21
CA VAL A 147 -0.12 10.86 -7.89
C VAL A 147 0.71 9.59 -8.07
N ASP A 148 0.77 9.11 -9.32
CA ASP A 148 1.57 7.95 -9.69
C ASP A 148 2.81 8.39 -10.49
N GLY A 149 3.98 8.06 -9.93
CA GLY A 149 5.30 8.24 -10.52
C GLY A 149 5.88 6.98 -11.17
N SER A 150 5.07 5.94 -11.41
CA SER A 150 5.52 4.71 -12.07
C SER A 150 5.91 4.96 -13.53
N ALA A 151 6.82 4.13 -14.05
CA ALA A 151 7.23 4.21 -15.45
C ALA A 151 6.03 4.02 -16.39
N GLN A 152 5.09 3.14 -16.03
CA GLN A 152 3.86 2.91 -16.80
C GLN A 152 2.96 4.16 -16.84
N ALA A 153 2.73 4.80 -15.68
CA ALA A 153 1.92 6.01 -15.61
C ALA A 153 2.54 7.18 -16.37
N ILE A 154 3.87 7.29 -16.35
CA ILE A 154 4.58 8.32 -17.12
C ILE A 154 4.55 8.01 -18.62
N ALA A 155 4.75 6.74 -19.02
CA ALA A 155 4.62 6.30 -20.40
C ALA A 155 3.23 6.62 -20.96
N PHE A 156 2.17 6.41 -20.18
CA PHE A 156 0.80 6.76 -20.59
C PHE A 156 0.58 8.27 -20.79
N LYS A 157 1.33 9.12 -20.07
CA LYS A 157 1.26 10.59 -20.20
C LYS A 157 2.08 11.12 -21.37
N LEU A 158 3.07 10.35 -21.84
CA LEU A 158 3.83 10.68 -23.04
C LEU A 158 2.96 10.31 -24.23
N ASP A 159 2.49 11.30 -24.99
CA ASP A 159 1.67 11.15 -26.20
C ASP A 159 2.38 10.38 -27.37
N ALA A 160 3.46 9.65 -27.09
CA ALA A 160 4.43 9.12 -28.04
C ALA A 160 4.46 7.58 -28.18
N ASP A 161 3.51 6.83 -27.59
CA ASP A 161 3.51 5.34 -27.59
C ASP A 161 4.83 4.72 -27.10
N GLU A 162 5.59 5.45 -26.27
CA GLU A 162 6.88 4.97 -25.77
C GLU A 162 6.68 3.76 -24.86
N SER A 163 7.53 2.76 -25.04
CA SER A 163 7.48 1.55 -24.21
C SER A 163 7.80 1.90 -22.76
N GLU A 164 7.04 1.35 -21.81
CA GLU A 164 7.32 1.44 -20.38
C GLU A 164 8.79 1.11 -20.05
N LEU A 165 9.35 0.11 -20.71
CA LEU A 165 10.75 -0.30 -20.52
C LEU A 165 11.74 0.81 -20.92
N ILE A 166 11.44 1.55 -21.99
CA ILE A 166 12.28 2.65 -22.48
C ILE A 166 12.14 3.86 -21.56
N VAL A 167 10.92 4.19 -21.14
CA VAL A 167 10.64 5.25 -20.17
C VAL A 167 11.33 4.96 -18.83
N ARG A 168 11.31 3.71 -18.38
CA ARG A 168 12.03 3.27 -17.18
C ARG A 168 13.53 3.52 -17.29
N GLN A 169 14.15 3.24 -18.42
CA GLN A 169 15.58 3.54 -18.61
C GLN A 169 15.88 5.04 -18.61
N ALA A 170 15.00 5.85 -19.19
CA ALA A 170 15.14 7.30 -19.16
C ALA A 170 15.04 7.83 -17.72
N LEU A 171 14.17 7.27 -16.89
CA LEU A 171 14.06 7.58 -15.47
C LEU A 171 15.31 7.19 -14.67
N ILE A 172 15.85 5.99 -14.93
CA ILE A 172 17.11 5.53 -14.32
C ILE A 172 18.28 6.41 -14.77
N TYR A 173 18.29 6.86 -16.02
CA TYR A 173 19.28 7.79 -16.54
C TYR A 173 19.21 9.14 -15.82
N LEU A 174 18.01 9.69 -15.63
CA LEU A 174 17.81 10.93 -14.85
C LEU A 174 18.35 10.77 -13.42
N GLU A 175 17.96 9.71 -12.74
CA GLU A 175 18.34 9.44 -11.34
C GLU A 175 19.85 9.26 -11.16
N ASN A 176 20.55 8.58 -12.09
CA ASN A 176 21.94 8.19 -11.89
C ASN A 176 22.97 9.04 -12.66
N ARG A 177 22.57 9.67 -13.77
CA ARG A 177 23.50 10.30 -14.72
C ARG A 177 23.28 11.79 -14.94
N THR A 178 22.29 12.39 -14.28
CA THR A 178 22.02 13.82 -14.38
C THR A 178 22.11 14.50 -13.02
N THR A 179 22.11 15.84 -13.04
CA THR A 179 22.02 16.67 -11.83
C THR A 179 20.57 16.97 -11.45
N GLU A 180 19.60 16.42 -12.17
CA GLU A 180 18.19 16.57 -11.83
C GLU A 180 17.92 15.86 -10.51
N ASN A 181 17.16 16.50 -9.61
CA ASN A 181 16.88 15.97 -8.29
C ASN A 181 15.73 14.93 -8.35
N VAL A 182 15.96 13.86 -9.11
CA VAL A 182 15.03 12.74 -9.31
C VAL A 182 15.47 11.58 -8.43
N GLN A 183 14.54 11.09 -7.61
CA GLN A 183 14.75 9.97 -6.71
C GLN A 183 13.66 8.93 -6.92
N SER A 184 13.93 7.69 -6.50
CA SER A 184 12.96 6.60 -6.61
C SER A 184 12.73 5.86 -5.30
N THR A 185 11.53 5.26 -5.19
CA THR A 185 11.17 4.34 -4.11
C THR A 185 10.35 3.19 -4.68
N VAL A 186 10.38 2.03 -4.01
CA VAL A 186 9.55 0.88 -4.39
C VAL A 186 8.37 0.80 -3.44
N ALA A 187 7.16 0.89 -4.01
CA ALA A 187 5.89 0.85 -3.30
C ALA A 187 4.96 -0.15 -4.04
N ASP A 188 4.22 -0.98 -3.30
CA ASP A 188 3.32 -1.99 -3.88
C ASP A 188 3.98 -2.86 -4.97
N GLY A 189 5.26 -3.18 -4.80
CA GLY A 189 6.01 -3.99 -5.77
C GLY A 189 6.46 -3.27 -7.04
N THR A 190 6.19 -1.97 -7.18
CA THR A 190 6.51 -1.17 -8.36
C THR A 190 7.43 -0.01 -7.98
N ARG A 191 8.39 0.34 -8.85
CA ARG A 191 9.24 1.53 -8.63
C ARG A 191 8.51 2.78 -9.09
N HIS A 192 8.51 3.80 -8.25
CA HIS A 192 7.97 5.13 -8.53
C HIS A 192 9.08 6.17 -8.41
N TRP A 193 9.11 7.11 -9.35
CA TRP A 193 10.04 8.23 -9.37
C TRP A 193 9.33 9.52 -8.95
N VAL A 194 10.01 10.32 -8.14
CA VAL A 194 9.54 11.63 -7.69
C VAL A 194 10.69 12.62 -7.81
N ARG A 195 10.36 13.87 -8.12
CA ARG A 195 11.30 14.98 -8.12
C ARG A 195 11.12 15.79 -6.86
N ASP A 196 12.23 16.13 -6.22
CA ASP A 196 12.25 17.12 -5.16
C ASP A 196 11.93 18.53 -5.70
N ALA A 197 11.52 19.46 -4.85
CA ALA A 197 11.12 20.81 -5.29
C ALA A 197 12.27 21.65 -5.87
#